data_AF-W4FVZ2-F1
#
_entry.id   AF-W4FVZ2-F1
#
_cell.length_a   1.000
_cell.length_b   1.000
_cell.length_c   1.000
_cell.angle_alpha   90.00
_cell.angle_beta   90.00
_cell.angle_gamma   90.00
#
_symmetry.space_group_name_H-M   'P 1'
#
loop_
_entity.id
_entity.type
_entity.pdbx_description
1 polymer ?
#
loop_
_entity_poly.entity_id
_entity_poly.type
_entity_poly.pdbx_seq_one_letter_code
_entity_poly.pdbx_strand_id
1 'polypeptide(L)'
;MAAPNVDEVSIHVTKFLGILKSSQTQEFHGWNSVAMRRAWDWAKFISEAVEHLDDAAKSHLNNTFRFDGVPSLSFSAEFTMSVLEQAPHEFVRAVVCSPYLVTHPLRSEIVQCVVSYYPQLPQHVSSDANSTTSSTRLFADITTRLNLTRSTSVLMRIANMLTQSQPPLSVRLGSRELLVPSHAAWRSHPETLHMLALALSFQRQVLAQAAHDRSSASYLAQVAAYFNDSAASRDSWSMGKSVVAQAALLDWPDKSPWKQRLLDVVQVAVADTPTRFTFTSIAHISMIDAMSRLLELSPWLAGDLCRSVPSLAMEYVPCLLAYSGANNCPPAADVTWPHVTLDERLGCLVAASPNLTAFCESCLARPGLLEPC
;
A
#
# COMPACT_ATOMS: atom_id res chain seq x y z
N MET A 1 24.83 22.66 -28.92
CA MET A 1 24.58 22.29 -27.52
C MET A 1 25.20 20.93 -27.29
N ALA A 2 25.93 20.73 -26.19
CA ALA A 2 26.47 19.41 -25.85
C ALA A 2 25.30 18.48 -25.48
N ALA A 3 25.38 17.21 -25.88
CA ALA A 3 24.38 16.21 -25.50
C ALA A 3 24.33 16.10 -23.97
N PRO A 4 23.14 16.12 -23.34
CA PRO A 4 23.03 16.05 -21.89
C PRO A 4 23.56 14.72 -21.37
N ASN A 5 24.30 14.75 -20.25
CA ASN A 5 24.83 13.54 -19.63
C ASN A 5 23.67 12.70 -19.06
N VAL A 6 23.65 11.40 -19.36
CA VAL A 6 22.58 10.47 -18.95
C VAL A 6 22.42 10.41 -17.43
N ASP A 7 23.53 10.51 -16.69
CA ASP A 7 23.51 10.53 -15.23
C ASP A 7 22.83 11.79 -14.67
N GLU A 8 23.02 12.93 -15.33
CA GLU A 8 22.39 14.20 -14.96
C GLU A 8 20.89 14.15 -15.27
N VAL A 9 20.51 13.66 -16.45
CA VAL A 9 19.09 13.50 -16.81
C VAL A 9 18.38 12.54 -15.86
N SER A 10 19.04 11.47 -15.42
CA SER A 10 18.48 10.52 -14.44
C SER A 10 18.08 11.21 -13.12
N ILE A 11 18.90 12.14 -12.62
CA ILE A 11 18.56 12.93 -11.41
C ILE A 11 17.30 13.76 -11.63
N HIS A 12 17.20 14.40 -12.80
CA HIS A 12 16.03 15.21 -13.15
C HIS A 12 14.77 14.35 -13.31
N VAL A 13 14.89 13.15 -13.88
CA VAL A 13 13.80 12.16 -14.02
C VAL A 13 13.30 11.73 -12.64
N THR A 14 14.19 11.37 -11.72
CA THR A 14 13.82 11.01 -10.34
C THR A 14 13.02 12.14 -9.67
N LYS A 15 13.44 13.40 -9.86
CA LYS A 15 12.74 14.55 -9.30
C LYS A 15 11.38 14.79 -9.96
N PHE A 16 11.27 14.58 -11.26
CA PHE A 16 10.00 14.66 -11.98
C PHE A 16 9.01 13.58 -11.53
N LEU A 17 9.47 12.32 -11.38
CA LEU A 17 8.66 11.24 -10.83
C LEU A 17 8.20 11.55 -9.39
N GLY A 18 9.08 12.15 -8.58
CA GLY A 18 8.73 12.65 -7.26
C GLY A 18 7.60 13.70 -7.30
N ILE A 19 7.68 14.69 -8.19
CA ILE A 19 6.63 15.70 -8.41
C ILE A 19 5.29 15.02 -8.77
N LEU A 20 5.31 14.08 -9.72
CA LEU A 20 4.09 13.36 -10.10
C LEU A 20 3.51 12.61 -8.90
N LYS A 21 4.35 11.90 -8.13
CA LYS A 21 3.91 11.15 -6.95
C LYS A 21 3.30 12.06 -5.88
N SER A 22 3.95 13.19 -5.56
CA SER A 22 3.42 14.18 -4.60
C SER A 22 2.09 14.78 -5.04
N SER A 23 1.82 14.91 -6.35
CA SER A 23 0.50 15.35 -6.83
C SER A 23 -0.64 14.38 -6.48
N GLN A 24 -0.31 13.12 -6.19
CA GLN A 24 -1.26 12.05 -5.85
C GLN A 24 -1.38 11.79 -4.34
N THR A 25 -0.72 12.58 -3.49
CA THR A 25 -0.77 12.41 -2.03
C THR A 25 -1.32 13.67 -1.35
N GLN A 26 -1.48 13.60 -0.03
CA GLN A 26 -1.90 14.76 0.77
C GLN A 26 -0.91 15.93 0.69
N GLU A 27 0.36 15.69 0.32
CA GLU A 27 1.35 16.76 0.09
C GLU A 27 0.88 17.77 -0.95
N PHE A 28 0.04 17.33 -1.89
CA PHE A 28 -0.56 18.21 -2.88
C PHE A 28 -1.34 19.38 -2.25
N HIS A 29 -1.94 19.22 -1.07
CA HIS A 29 -2.65 20.31 -0.37
C HIS A 29 -1.74 21.49 0.01
N GLY A 30 -0.43 21.28 0.10
CA GLY A 30 0.56 22.32 0.35
C GLY A 30 0.96 23.09 -0.91
N TRP A 31 0.49 22.70 -2.10
CA TRP A 31 0.91 23.33 -3.34
C TRP A 31 0.13 24.62 -3.60
N ASN A 32 0.84 25.61 -4.14
CA ASN A 32 0.28 26.88 -4.61
C ASN A 32 0.64 27.08 -6.09
N SER A 33 0.18 28.19 -6.69
CA SER A 33 0.49 28.50 -8.09
C SER A 33 1.99 28.58 -8.42
N VAL A 34 2.83 28.96 -7.45
CA VAL A 34 4.29 29.00 -7.62
C VAL A 34 4.85 27.58 -7.71
N ALA A 35 4.42 26.68 -6.83
CA ALA A 35 4.80 25.27 -6.87
C ALA A 35 4.34 24.63 -8.19
N MET A 36 3.10 24.91 -8.62
CA MET A 36 2.56 24.45 -9.90
C MET A 36 3.40 24.90 -11.09
N ARG A 37 3.81 26.18 -11.13
CA ARG A 37 4.64 26.73 -12.20
C ARG A 37 6.02 26.08 -12.24
N ARG A 38 6.66 25.93 -11.08
CA ARG A 38 7.98 25.26 -10.99
C ARG A 38 7.90 23.81 -11.46
N ALA A 39 6.85 23.09 -11.08
CA ALA A 39 6.63 21.71 -11.52
C ALA A 39 6.38 21.62 -13.03
N TRP A 40 5.63 22.57 -13.59
CA TRP A 40 5.40 22.70 -15.03
C TRP A 40 6.68 22.99 -15.81
N ASP A 41 7.50 23.95 -15.35
CA ASP A 41 8.79 24.27 -15.97
C ASP A 41 9.74 23.06 -15.93
N TRP A 42 9.70 22.29 -14.84
CA TRP A 42 10.44 21.03 -14.72
C TRP A 42 9.98 19.99 -15.74
N ALA A 43 8.67 19.86 -15.95
CA ALA A 43 8.10 18.92 -16.91
C ALA A 43 8.51 19.28 -18.35
N LYS A 44 8.53 20.58 -18.69
CA LYS A 44 9.03 21.06 -20.00
C LYS A 44 10.50 20.72 -20.20
N PHE A 45 11.34 21.03 -19.20
CA PHE A 45 12.76 20.73 -19.25
C PHE A 45 13.04 19.24 -19.50
N ILE A 46 12.30 18.33 -18.83
CA ILE A 46 12.46 16.88 -19.03
C ILE A 46 12.13 16.46 -20.46
N SER A 47 11.02 16.93 -21.01
CA SER A 47 10.60 16.58 -22.37
C SER A 47 11.64 17.04 -23.40
N GLU A 48 12.15 18.27 -23.26
CA GLU A 48 13.21 18.83 -24.11
C GLU A 48 14.53 18.05 -23.96
N ALA A 49 14.94 17.73 -22.72
CA ALA A 49 16.18 17.00 -22.47
C ALA A 49 16.16 15.58 -23.06
N VAL A 50 15.01 14.91 -23.00
CA VAL A 50 14.84 13.52 -23.46
C VAL A 50 14.72 13.42 -24.98
N GLU A 51 14.17 14.44 -25.64
CA GLU A 51 14.15 14.52 -27.10
C GLU A 51 15.57 14.50 -27.69
N HIS A 52 16.57 14.98 -26.95
CA HIS A 52 17.96 15.10 -27.40
C HIS A 52 18.87 13.93 -26.98
N LEU A 53 18.32 12.90 -26.32
CA LEU A 53 19.06 11.70 -25.93
C LEU A 53 19.16 10.70 -27.08
N ASP A 54 20.27 9.96 -27.13
CA ASP A 54 20.46 8.84 -28.04
C ASP A 54 19.74 7.57 -27.57
N ASP A 55 19.57 6.59 -28.47
CA ASP A 55 18.84 5.35 -28.16
C ASP A 55 19.48 4.54 -27.02
N ALA A 56 20.81 4.64 -26.88
CA ALA A 56 21.55 4.01 -25.79
C ALA A 56 21.18 4.63 -24.43
N ALA A 57 21.14 5.96 -24.33
CA ALA A 57 20.69 6.66 -23.12
C ALA A 57 19.22 6.42 -22.82
N LYS A 58 18.35 6.43 -23.84
CA LYS A 58 16.92 6.12 -23.67
C LYS A 58 16.71 4.69 -23.13
N SER A 59 17.44 3.71 -23.68
CA SER A 59 17.41 2.33 -23.19
C SER A 59 17.93 2.22 -21.75
N HIS A 60 19.00 2.96 -21.42
CA HIS A 60 19.53 3.04 -20.07
C HIS A 60 18.47 3.56 -19.08
N LEU A 61 17.86 4.72 -19.37
CA LEU A 61 16.79 5.28 -18.54
C LEU A 61 15.60 4.31 -18.40
N ASN A 62 15.17 3.69 -19.48
CA ASN A 62 14.04 2.75 -19.44
C ASN A 62 14.33 1.53 -18.56
N ASN A 63 15.57 1.04 -18.53
CA ASN A 63 15.98 -0.05 -17.64
C ASN A 63 16.10 0.42 -16.19
N THR A 64 16.67 1.60 -15.97
CA THR A 64 16.87 2.18 -14.64
C THR A 64 15.55 2.47 -13.94
N PHE A 65 14.57 3.01 -14.65
CA PHE A 65 13.26 3.39 -14.10
C PHE A 65 12.15 2.36 -14.37
N ARG A 66 12.48 1.16 -14.89
CA ARG A 66 11.50 0.16 -15.33
C ARG A 66 10.42 -0.18 -14.30
N PHE A 67 10.80 -0.18 -13.02
CA PHE A 67 9.90 -0.54 -11.91
C PHE A 67 9.27 0.69 -11.25
N ASP A 68 9.63 1.89 -11.68
CA ASP A 68 9.01 3.12 -11.20
C ASP A 68 7.58 3.24 -11.71
N GLY A 69 6.72 3.63 -10.78
CA GLY A 69 5.32 3.89 -11.06
C GLY A 69 5.11 5.34 -11.46
N VAL A 70 4.53 5.55 -12.64
CA VAL A 70 4.05 6.87 -13.06
C VAL A 70 2.57 6.98 -12.72
N PRO A 71 2.13 7.99 -11.97
CA PRO A 71 0.71 8.27 -11.80
C PRO A 71 0.00 8.34 -13.14
N SER A 72 -0.86 7.37 -13.43
CA SER A 72 -1.71 7.40 -14.61
C SER A 72 -3.18 7.45 -14.20
N LEU A 73 -4.03 7.72 -15.19
CA LEU A 73 -5.48 7.82 -15.04
C LEU A 73 -6.06 6.68 -14.18
N SER A 74 -5.70 5.41 -14.44
CA SER A 74 -6.34 4.27 -13.77
C SER A 74 -5.54 3.65 -12.63
N PHE A 75 -4.21 3.60 -12.73
CA PHE A 75 -3.28 3.03 -11.74
C PHE A 75 -1.88 3.63 -11.93
N SER A 76 -0.91 3.29 -11.09
CA SER A 76 0.50 3.45 -11.47
C SER A 76 0.74 2.72 -12.80
N ALA A 77 1.01 3.46 -13.87
CA ALA A 77 1.51 2.88 -15.11
C ALA A 77 2.98 2.56 -14.92
N GLU A 78 3.45 1.53 -15.62
CA GLU A 78 4.88 1.28 -15.74
C GLU A 78 5.53 2.47 -16.45
N PHE A 79 6.70 2.86 -15.95
CA PHE A 79 7.51 3.85 -16.62
C PHE A 79 7.84 3.43 -18.05
N THR A 80 7.71 4.36 -18.99
CA THR A 80 8.12 4.22 -20.38
C THR A 80 8.72 5.52 -20.87
N MET A 81 9.61 5.48 -21.87
CA MET A 81 10.21 6.70 -22.42
C MET A 81 9.17 7.70 -22.96
N SER A 82 8.02 7.22 -23.46
CA SER A 82 6.91 8.08 -23.87
C SER A 82 6.36 8.96 -22.74
N VAL A 83 6.48 8.53 -21.47
CA VAL A 83 6.10 9.36 -20.32
C VAL A 83 6.98 10.59 -20.22
N LEU A 84 8.28 10.44 -20.46
CA LEU A 84 9.22 11.56 -20.37
C LEU A 84 9.10 12.49 -21.57
N GLU A 85 8.94 11.93 -22.78
CA GLU A 85 8.70 12.71 -23.99
C GLU A 85 7.40 13.54 -23.87
N GLN A 86 6.40 13.01 -23.17
CA GLN A 86 5.13 13.69 -22.87
C GLN A 86 5.06 14.26 -21.44
N ALA A 87 6.20 14.53 -20.78
CA ALA A 87 6.23 14.94 -19.38
C ALA A 87 5.30 16.13 -19.04
N PRO A 88 5.18 17.20 -19.85
CA PRO A 88 4.21 18.27 -19.61
C PRO A 88 2.76 17.78 -19.57
N HIS A 89 2.40 16.88 -20.47
CA HIS A 89 1.06 16.30 -20.52
C HIS A 89 0.80 15.43 -19.28
N GLU A 90 1.74 14.55 -18.95
CA GLU A 90 1.63 13.66 -17.80
C GLU A 90 1.57 14.43 -16.47
N PHE A 91 2.27 15.55 -16.35
CA PHE A 91 2.14 16.45 -15.20
C PHE A 91 0.72 17.01 -15.05
N VAL A 92 0.20 17.63 -16.12
CA VAL A 92 -1.13 18.27 -16.06
C VAL A 92 -2.21 17.23 -15.83
N ARG A 93 -2.08 16.08 -16.48
CA ARG A 93 -2.95 14.91 -16.31
C ARG A 93 -2.93 14.39 -14.88
N ALA A 94 -1.76 14.23 -14.26
CA ALA A 94 -1.64 13.80 -12.87
C ALA A 94 -2.36 14.78 -11.93
N VAL A 95 -2.21 16.09 -12.13
CA VAL A 95 -2.88 17.10 -11.32
C VAL A 95 -4.40 17.06 -11.51
N VAL A 96 -4.90 17.03 -12.75
CA VAL A 96 -6.35 16.96 -13.04
C VAL A 96 -6.96 15.72 -12.40
N CYS A 97 -6.23 14.61 -12.36
CA CYS A 97 -6.73 13.33 -11.91
C CYS A 97 -6.46 13.06 -10.43
N SER A 98 -5.75 13.97 -9.76
CA SER A 98 -5.46 13.84 -8.34
C SER A 98 -6.74 13.74 -7.51
N PRO A 99 -6.84 12.74 -6.61
CA PRO A 99 -7.98 12.63 -5.69
C PRO A 99 -8.03 13.82 -4.73
N TYR A 100 -6.90 14.49 -4.48
CA TYR A 100 -6.79 15.62 -3.56
C TYR A 100 -7.17 16.96 -4.20
N LEU A 101 -7.37 17.05 -5.52
CA LEU A 101 -7.77 18.30 -6.18
C LEU A 101 -9.13 18.82 -5.71
N VAL A 102 -10.10 17.94 -5.44
CA VAL A 102 -11.46 18.32 -5.02
C VAL A 102 -11.45 18.94 -3.62
N THR A 103 -10.60 18.41 -2.74
CA THR A 103 -10.45 18.84 -1.35
C THR A 103 -9.36 19.90 -1.15
N HIS A 104 -8.69 20.32 -2.22
CA HIS A 104 -7.57 21.25 -2.15
C HIS A 104 -8.01 22.65 -1.68
N PRO A 105 -7.29 23.28 -0.71
CA PRO A 105 -7.68 24.59 -0.17
C PRO A 105 -7.68 25.71 -1.22
N LEU A 106 -6.71 25.68 -2.15
CA LEU A 106 -6.60 26.63 -3.28
C LEU A 106 -7.13 26.06 -4.61
N ARG A 107 -8.13 25.17 -4.59
CA ARG A 107 -8.57 24.41 -5.78
C ARG A 107 -8.82 25.27 -7.02
N SER A 108 -9.41 26.45 -6.87
CA SER A 108 -9.75 27.33 -8.00
C SER A 108 -8.51 27.88 -8.68
N GLU A 109 -7.50 28.26 -7.90
CA GLU A 109 -6.22 28.77 -8.40
C GLU A 109 -5.44 27.67 -9.12
N ILE A 110 -5.38 26.46 -8.52
CA ILE A 110 -4.73 25.30 -9.13
C ILE A 110 -5.40 24.92 -10.47
N VAL A 111 -6.73 24.90 -10.51
CA VAL A 111 -7.48 24.64 -11.76
C VAL A 111 -7.19 25.71 -12.81
N GLN A 112 -7.10 26.99 -12.43
CA GLN A 112 -6.72 28.05 -13.37
C GLN A 112 -5.30 27.83 -13.94
N CYS A 113 -4.33 27.44 -13.11
CA CYS A 113 -2.98 27.10 -13.59
C CYS A 113 -3.03 25.96 -14.61
N VAL A 114 -3.73 24.87 -14.28
CA VAL A 114 -3.91 23.72 -15.17
C VAL A 114 -4.53 24.12 -16.51
N VAL A 115 -5.64 24.87 -16.49
CA VAL A 115 -6.31 25.36 -17.71
C VAL A 115 -5.37 26.24 -18.54
N SER A 116 -4.49 27.01 -17.91
CA SER A 116 -3.50 27.83 -18.62
C SER A 116 -2.36 27.02 -19.26
N TYR A 117 -2.11 25.80 -18.79
CA TYR A 117 -1.05 24.91 -19.30
C TYR A 117 -1.49 24.07 -20.49
N TYR A 118 -2.76 23.64 -20.56
CA TYR A 118 -3.27 22.83 -21.66
C TYR A 118 -3.03 23.42 -23.08
N PRO A 119 -3.20 24.73 -23.32
CA PRO A 119 -2.89 25.36 -24.60
C PRO A 119 -1.40 25.33 -24.98
N GLN A 120 -0.52 25.19 -23.99
CA GLN A 120 0.94 25.19 -24.16
C GLN A 120 1.51 23.78 -24.35
N LEU A 121 0.67 22.73 -24.31
CA LEU A 121 1.12 21.37 -24.50
C LEU A 121 1.56 21.14 -25.96
N PRO A 122 2.65 20.41 -26.20
CA PRO A 122 3.07 20.04 -27.55
C PRO A 122 1.93 19.39 -28.33
N GLN A 123 1.73 19.82 -29.57
CA GLN A 123 0.81 19.13 -30.47
C GLN A 123 1.49 17.84 -30.92
N HIS A 124 0.98 16.69 -30.47
CA HIS A 124 1.45 15.41 -30.98
C HIS A 124 1.22 15.37 -32.49
N VAL A 125 2.29 15.14 -33.26
CA VAL A 125 2.21 14.85 -34.69
C VAL A 125 1.71 13.41 -34.84
N SER A 126 0.47 13.14 -34.45
CA SER A 126 -0.22 11.93 -34.87
C SER A 126 -0.63 12.13 -36.33
N SER A 127 -0.24 11.21 -37.20
CA SER A 127 -0.51 11.17 -38.64
C SER A 127 -2.00 11.21 -39.04
N ASP A 128 -2.92 11.30 -38.08
CA ASP A 128 -4.35 11.43 -38.33
C ASP A 128 -4.75 12.91 -38.29
N ALA A 129 -5.14 13.40 -39.46
CA ALA A 129 -5.49 14.79 -39.77
C ALA A 129 -6.81 15.26 -39.12
N ASN A 130 -6.91 15.16 -37.79
CA ASN A 130 -7.94 15.81 -36.98
C ASN A 130 -7.27 16.36 -35.71
N SER A 131 -6.74 17.58 -35.81
CA SER A 131 -6.09 18.29 -34.72
C SER A 131 -6.99 18.34 -33.46
N THR A 132 -6.74 17.48 -32.48
CA THR A 132 -7.33 17.62 -31.13
C THR A 132 -6.95 18.97 -30.56
N THR A 133 -7.92 19.88 -30.43
CA THR A 133 -7.74 21.20 -29.84
C THR A 133 -7.42 21.06 -28.35
N SER A 134 -6.69 22.01 -27.77
CA SER A 134 -6.29 22.00 -26.34
C SER A 134 -7.47 21.78 -25.38
N SER A 135 -8.66 22.30 -25.71
CA SER A 135 -9.90 22.06 -24.97
C SER A 135 -10.32 20.59 -24.97
N THR A 136 -10.19 19.88 -26.10
CA THR A 136 -10.56 18.45 -26.18
C THR A 136 -9.70 17.57 -25.28
N ARG A 137 -8.42 17.91 -25.07
CA ARG A 137 -7.52 17.16 -24.17
C ARG A 137 -7.91 17.31 -22.70
N LEU A 138 -8.16 18.56 -22.25
CA LEU A 138 -8.68 18.81 -20.92
C LEU A 138 -10.01 18.08 -20.68
N PHE A 139 -10.95 18.15 -21.65
CA PHE A 139 -12.21 17.43 -21.54
C PHE A 139 -12.03 15.91 -21.53
N ALA A 140 -11.11 15.37 -22.31
CA ALA A 140 -10.79 13.94 -22.30
C ALA A 140 -10.23 13.49 -20.95
N ASP A 141 -9.32 14.26 -20.35
CA ASP A 141 -8.75 13.96 -19.03
C ASP A 141 -9.81 14.04 -17.92
N ILE A 142 -10.65 15.09 -17.93
CA ILE A 142 -11.77 15.23 -17.00
C ILE A 142 -12.76 14.07 -17.18
N THR A 143 -13.14 13.74 -18.41
CA THR A 143 -14.06 12.64 -18.71
C THR A 143 -13.48 11.31 -18.23
N THR A 144 -12.18 11.12 -18.42
CA THR A 144 -11.52 9.91 -17.94
C THR A 144 -11.52 9.86 -16.42
N ARG A 145 -11.19 10.96 -15.72
CA ARG A 145 -11.31 11.04 -14.25
C ARG A 145 -12.71 10.70 -13.75
N LEU A 146 -13.75 11.23 -14.39
CA LEU A 146 -15.13 10.96 -14.03
C LEU A 146 -15.49 9.48 -14.25
N ASN A 147 -15.08 8.91 -15.38
CA ASN A 147 -15.26 7.49 -15.68
C ASN A 147 -14.55 6.60 -14.68
N LEU A 148 -13.34 6.96 -14.25
CA LEU A 148 -12.58 6.23 -13.25
C LEU A 148 -13.26 6.25 -11.90
N THR A 149 -13.68 7.43 -11.44
CA THR A 149 -14.41 7.58 -10.18
C THR A 149 -15.69 6.74 -10.17
N ARG A 150 -16.40 6.70 -11.30
CA ARG A 150 -17.58 5.86 -11.50
C ARG A 150 -17.22 4.37 -11.51
N SER A 151 -16.17 3.97 -12.21
CA SER A 151 -15.72 2.57 -12.27
C SER A 151 -15.30 2.07 -10.89
N THR A 152 -14.56 2.86 -10.11
CA THR A 152 -14.18 2.51 -8.75
C THR A 152 -15.41 2.32 -7.86
N SER A 153 -16.40 3.22 -7.91
CA SER A 153 -17.61 3.06 -7.09
C SER A 153 -18.44 1.83 -7.50
N VAL A 154 -18.51 1.52 -8.80
CA VAL A 154 -19.15 0.29 -9.31
C VAL A 154 -18.39 -0.96 -8.86
N LEU A 155 -17.06 -0.97 -8.98
CA LEU A 155 -16.21 -2.09 -8.55
C LEU A 155 -16.34 -2.33 -7.04
N MET A 156 -16.36 -1.27 -6.23
CA MET A 156 -16.57 -1.39 -4.77
C MET A 156 -17.98 -1.92 -4.45
N ARG A 157 -18.99 -1.55 -5.23
CA ARG A 157 -20.33 -2.12 -5.10
C ARG A 157 -20.37 -3.60 -5.48
N ILE A 158 -19.67 -4.00 -6.55
CA ILE A 158 -19.52 -5.41 -6.94
C ILE A 158 -18.78 -6.19 -5.85
N ALA A 159 -17.69 -5.65 -5.32
CA ALA A 159 -16.93 -6.22 -4.21
C ALA A 159 -17.81 -6.47 -2.98
N ASN A 160 -18.68 -5.52 -2.62
CA ASN A 160 -19.67 -5.69 -1.55
C ASN A 160 -20.68 -6.81 -1.86
N MET A 161 -21.23 -6.85 -3.08
CA MET A 161 -22.16 -7.90 -3.49
C MET A 161 -21.50 -9.29 -3.47
N LEU A 162 -20.26 -9.38 -3.95
CA LEU A 162 -19.47 -10.62 -3.93
C LEU A 162 -19.24 -11.07 -2.49
N THR A 163 -18.81 -10.18 -1.60
CA THR A 163 -18.59 -10.49 -0.18
C THR A 163 -19.85 -11.03 0.49
N GLN A 164 -21.01 -10.41 0.24
CA GLN A 164 -22.31 -10.85 0.78
C GLN A 164 -22.77 -12.21 0.22
N SER A 165 -22.34 -12.57 -0.98
CA SER A 165 -22.73 -13.82 -1.65
C SER A 165 -21.89 -15.03 -1.26
N GLN A 166 -20.76 -14.84 -0.55
CA GLN A 166 -19.86 -15.93 -0.18
C GLN A 166 -20.36 -16.64 1.09
N PRO A 167 -20.49 -17.98 1.07
CA PRO A 167 -20.84 -18.72 2.28
C PRO A 167 -19.69 -18.67 3.31
N PRO A 168 -20.01 -18.70 4.61
CA PRO A 168 -19.00 -18.87 5.65
C PRO A 168 -18.35 -20.25 5.56
N LEU A 169 -17.09 -20.31 5.96
CA LEU A 169 -16.33 -21.55 6.08
C LEU A 169 -16.52 -22.12 7.49
N SER A 170 -16.85 -23.41 7.58
CA SER A 170 -16.83 -24.16 8.83
C SER A 170 -15.47 -24.82 9.05
N VAL A 171 -14.85 -24.56 10.19
CA VAL A 171 -13.55 -25.11 10.59
C VAL A 171 -13.69 -25.80 11.93
N ARG A 172 -13.23 -27.05 12.04
CA ARG A 172 -13.21 -27.78 13.31
C ARG A 172 -11.89 -27.59 14.04
N LEU A 173 -11.98 -27.26 15.31
CA LEU A 173 -10.83 -27.15 16.22
C LEU A 173 -11.18 -27.91 17.52
N GLY A 174 -10.53 -29.06 17.73
CA GLY A 174 -10.93 -30.00 18.78
C GLY A 174 -12.38 -30.44 18.63
N SER A 175 -13.21 -30.22 19.66
CA SER A 175 -14.64 -30.53 19.66
C SER A 175 -15.54 -29.38 19.17
N ARG A 176 -14.97 -28.21 18.84
CA ARG A 176 -15.75 -27.01 18.47
C ARG A 176 -15.75 -26.83 16.96
N GLU A 177 -16.89 -26.39 16.44
CA GLU A 177 -17.07 -25.98 15.05
C GLU A 177 -17.13 -24.46 14.98
N LEU A 178 -16.16 -23.85 14.29
CA LEU A 178 -15.99 -22.41 14.16
C LEU A 178 -16.47 -21.99 12.78
N LEU A 179 -17.39 -21.03 12.74
CA LEU A 179 -17.85 -20.40 11.49
C LEU A 179 -17.07 -19.12 11.27
N VAL A 180 -16.28 -19.08 10.20
CA VAL A 180 -15.48 -17.91 9.82
C VAL A 180 -15.81 -17.45 8.40
N PRO A 181 -15.66 -16.15 8.08
CA PRO A 181 -15.79 -15.73 6.69
C PRO A 181 -14.76 -16.44 5.82
N SER A 182 -15.17 -16.89 4.63
CA SER A 182 -14.25 -17.57 3.72
C SER A 182 -13.13 -16.62 3.27
N HIS A 183 -11.96 -17.17 2.91
CA HIS A 183 -10.88 -16.36 2.32
C HIS A 183 -11.33 -15.57 1.09
N ALA A 184 -12.26 -16.11 0.30
CA ALA A 184 -12.83 -15.42 -0.84
C ALA A 184 -13.62 -14.18 -0.40
N ALA A 185 -14.44 -14.29 0.66
CA ALA A 185 -15.18 -13.17 1.25
C ALA A 185 -14.23 -12.08 1.76
N TRP A 186 -13.16 -12.47 2.45
CA TRP A 186 -12.14 -11.53 2.94
C TRP A 186 -11.45 -10.80 1.79
N ARG A 187 -11.02 -11.51 0.75
CA ARG A 187 -10.35 -10.92 -0.41
C ARG A 187 -11.26 -10.00 -1.22
N SER A 188 -12.56 -10.28 -1.27
CA SER A 188 -13.52 -9.41 -1.93
C SER A 188 -13.93 -8.21 -1.08
N HIS A 189 -13.52 -8.13 0.19
CA HIS A 189 -13.87 -6.98 1.02
C HIS A 189 -13.23 -5.70 0.45
N PRO A 190 -13.98 -4.58 0.34
CA PRO A 190 -13.48 -3.35 -0.26
C PRO A 190 -12.17 -2.84 0.36
N GLU A 191 -12.05 -2.92 1.69
CA GLU A 191 -10.82 -2.54 2.42
C GLU A 191 -9.63 -3.44 2.07
N THR A 192 -9.88 -4.74 1.88
CA THR A 192 -8.84 -5.69 1.48
C THR A 192 -8.38 -5.44 0.05
N LEU A 193 -9.29 -5.11 -0.86
CA LEU A 193 -8.94 -4.71 -2.23
C LEU A 193 -8.10 -3.41 -2.24
N HIS A 194 -8.48 -2.43 -1.41
CA HIS A 194 -7.69 -1.20 -1.26
C HIS A 194 -6.29 -1.50 -0.71
N MET A 195 -6.21 -2.34 0.31
CA MET A 195 -4.95 -2.79 0.89
C MET A 195 -4.07 -3.57 -0.10
N LEU A 196 -4.65 -4.47 -0.89
CA LEU A 196 -3.94 -5.19 -1.96
C LEU A 196 -3.36 -4.23 -3.00
N ALA A 197 -4.14 -3.22 -3.42
CA ALA A 197 -3.67 -2.21 -4.36
C ALA A 197 -2.50 -1.40 -3.78
N LEU A 198 -2.55 -1.05 -2.49
CA LEU A 198 -1.46 -0.36 -1.80
C LEU A 198 -0.23 -1.26 -1.61
N ALA A 199 -0.42 -2.55 -1.30
CA ALA A 199 0.66 -3.54 -1.20
C ALA A 199 1.37 -3.75 -2.54
N LEU A 200 0.62 -3.84 -3.65
CA LEU A 200 1.18 -3.91 -5.01
C LEU A 200 1.95 -2.62 -5.36
N SER A 201 1.40 -1.47 -4.99
CA SER A 201 2.07 -0.18 -5.19
C SER A 201 3.36 -0.08 -4.37
N PHE A 202 3.32 -0.56 -3.13
CA PHE A 202 4.49 -0.64 -2.25
C PHE A 202 5.55 -1.60 -2.81
N GLN A 203 5.16 -2.78 -3.28
CA GLN A 203 6.07 -3.73 -3.94
C GLN A 203 6.81 -3.08 -5.11
N ARG A 204 6.09 -2.37 -5.99
CA ARG A 204 6.72 -1.63 -7.10
C ARG A 204 7.71 -0.58 -6.62
N GLN A 205 7.36 0.17 -5.57
CA GLN A 205 8.26 1.17 -4.99
C GLN A 205 9.52 0.55 -4.40
N VAL A 206 9.40 -0.60 -3.73
CA VAL A 206 10.56 -1.35 -3.20
C VAL A 206 11.46 -1.81 -4.34
N LEU A 207 10.88 -2.33 -5.42
CA LEU A 207 11.63 -2.78 -6.60
C LEU A 207 12.34 -1.61 -7.30
N ALA A 208 11.66 -0.47 -7.46
CA ALA A 208 12.26 0.75 -7.99
C ALA A 208 13.42 1.23 -7.12
N GLN A 209 13.21 1.34 -5.80
CA GLN A 209 14.26 1.75 -4.87
C GLN A 209 15.46 0.79 -4.90
N ALA A 210 15.21 -0.52 -5.01
CA ALA A 210 16.26 -1.53 -5.11
C ALA A 210 17.08 -1.44 -6.42
N ALA A 211 16.49 -0.89 -7.49
CA ALA A 211 17.21 -0.60 -8.72
C ALA A 211 18.11 0.64 -8.59
N HIS A 212 17.67 1.65 -7.82
CA HIS A 212 18.37 2.94 -7.68
C HIS A 212 19.41 2.99 -6.56
N ASP A 213 19.20 2.28 -5.44
CA ASP A 213 20.02 2.42 -4.23
C ASP A 213 20.65 1.08 -3.82
N ARG A 214 21.97 1.08 -3.61
CA ARG A 214 22.74 -0.10 -3.15
C ARG A 214 22.60 -0.32 -1.64
N SER A 215 22.16 0.68 -0.86
CA SER A 215 22.09 0.59 0.60
C SER A 215 20.71 0.16 1.11
N SER A 216 20.38 -1.12 0.95
CA SER A 216 19.07 -1.66 1.38
C SER A 216 18.75 -1.51 2.87
N ALA A 217 19.72 -1.19 3.73
CA ALA A 217 19.56 -1.11 5.18
C ALA A 217 18.75 0.11 5.65
N SER A 218 18.96 1.29 5.05
CA SER A 218 18.26 2.52 5.45
C SER A 218 16.77 2.46 5.12
N TYR A 219 16.44 1.94 3.93
CA TYR A 219 15.07 1.74 3.49
C TYR A 219 14.36 0.64 4.30
N LEU A 220 15.04 -0.47 4.61
CA LEU A 220 14.49 -1.49 5.51
C LEU A 220 14.20 -0.93 6.91
N ALA A 221 15.03 -0.03 7.43
CA ALA A 221 14.75 0.65 8.70
C ALA A 221 13.49 1.53 8.63
N GLN A 222 13.25 2.21 7.52
CA GLN A 222 12.01 2.97 7.30
C GLN A 222 10.79 2.05 7.19
N VAL A 223 10.90 0.93 6.47
CA VAL A 223 9.83 -0.08 6.36
C VAL A 223 9.55 -0.71 7.73
N ALA A 224 10.58 -1.01 8.51
CA ALA A 224 10.44 -1.52 9.87
C ALA A 224 9.78 -0.49 10.79
N ALA A 225 10.16 0.79 10.71
CA ALA A 225 9.49 1.87 11.45
C ALA A 225 8.01 1.99 11.05
N TYR A 226 7.72 1.92 9.75
CA TYR A 226 6.35 1.98 9.22
C TYR A 226 5.51 0.77 9.66
N PHE A 227 6.09 -0.44 9.67
CA PHE A 227 5.43 -1.62 10.22
C PHE A 227 5.28 -1.53 11.73
N ASN A 228 6.20 -0.90 12.46
CA ASN A 228 6.15 -0.78 13.91
C ASN A 228 5.23 0.35 14.39
N ASP A 229 4.87 1.28 13.53
CA ASP A 229 3.90 2.31 13.87
C ASP A 229 2.51 1.70 14.12
N SER A 230 1.86 2.13 15.20
CA SER A 230 0.50 1.69 15.55
C SER A 230 -0.47 2.79 15.14
N ALA A 231 -1.24 2.50 14.09
CA ALA A 231 -2.25 3.40 13.56
C ALA A 231 -3.60 2.69 13.43
N ALA A 232 -3.79 1.58 14.16
CA ALA A 232 -5.09 0.94 14.25
C ALA A 232 -6.07 1.84 15.03
N SER A 233 -7.34 1.79 14.63
CA SER A 233 -8.45 2.40 15.34
C SER A 233 -9.52 1.34 15.61
N ARG A 234 -10.47 1.61 16.52
CA ARG A 234 -11.59 0.67 16.77
C ARG A 234 -12.38 0.32 15.50
N ASP A 235 -12.32 1.18 14.49
CA ASP A 235 -13.05 1.03 13.24
C ASP A 235 -12.16 0.52 12.09
N SER A 236 -10.83 0.47 12.26
CA SER A 236 -9.91 0.12 11.18
C SER A 236 -8.62 -0.56 11.64
N TRP A 237 -8.22 -1.63 10.95
CA TRP A 237 -6.91 -2.26 11.13
C TRP A 237 -5.76 -1.30 10.79
N SER A 238 -4.56 -1.60 11.31
CA SER A 238 -3.37 -0.80 10.96
C SER A 238 -3.03 -0.98 9.48
N MET A 239 -3.25 0.08 8.71
CA MET A 239 -3.05 0.05 7.26
C MET A 239 -1.58 -0.18 6.90
N GLY A 240 -0.65 0.49 7.59
CA GLY A 240 0.78 0.36 7.34
C GLY A 240 1.27 -1.07 7.59
N LYS A 241 0.86 -1.67 8.71
CA LYS A 241 1.14 -3.08 9.01
C LYS A 241 0.57 -4.01 7.95
N SER A 242 -0.69 -3.78 7.56
CA SER A 242 -1.39 -4.61 6.58
C SER A 242 -0.74 -4.55 5.19
N VAL A 243 -0.28 -3.37 4.75
CA VAL A 243 0.43 -3.18 3.48
C VAL A 243 1.75 -3.94 3.45
N VAL A 244 2.57 -3.83 4.51
CA VAL A 244 3.87 -4.52 4.59
C VAL A 244 3.68 -6.03 4.69
N ALA A 245 2.76 -6.49 5.54
CA ALA A 245 2.40 -7.90 5.68
C ALA A 245 1.93 -8.51 4.37
N GLN A 246 1.00 -7.83 3.68
CA GLN A 246 0.49 -8.30 2.40
C GLN A 246 1.57 -8.29 1.32
N ALA A 247 2.43 -7.26 1.28
CA ALA A 247 3.53 -7.19 0.33
C ALA A 247 4.54 -8.33 0.52
N ALA A 248 4.79 -8.76 1.76
CA ALA A 248 5.62 -9.92 2.06
C ALA A 248 5.01 -11.24 1.55
N LEU A 249 3.68 -11.31 1.43
CA LEU A 249 2.92 -12.46 0.92
C LEU A 249 2.73 -12.45 -0.60
N LEU A 250 2.96 -11.32 -1.28
CA LEU A 250 2.87 -11.23 -2.74
C LEU A 250 3.93 -12.11 -3.43
N ASP A 251 3.67 -12.38 -4.71
CA ASP A 251 4.68 -12.96 -5.60
C ASP A 251 5.61 -11.86 -6.08
N TRP A 252 6.91 -12.03 -5.85
CA TRP A 252 7.94 -11.07 -6.23
C TRP A 252 8.64 -11.53 -7.51
N PRO A 253 8.96 -10.61 -8.44
CA PRO A 253 9.74 -10.96 -9.63
C PRO A 253 11.15 -11.44 -9.24
N ASP A 254 11.70 -12.33 -10.07
CA ASP A 254 13.13 -12.71 -10.10
C ASP A 254 13.77 -13.12 -8.76
N LYS A 255 13.16 -14.06 -8.01
CA LYS A 255 13.66 -14.54 -6.69
C LYS A 255 14.18 -13.39 -5.81
N SER A 256 13.51 -12.24 -5.86
CA SER A 256 13.96 -11.03 -5.20
C SER A 256 14.19 -11.28 -3.70
N PRO A 257 15.33 -10.86 -3.14
CA PRO A 257 15.61 -11.03 -1.71
C PRO A 257 14.63 -10.22 -0.84
N TRP A 258 13.89 -9.28 -1.43
CA TRP A 258 12.95 -8.41 -0.73
C TRP A 258 11.78 -9.15 -0.11
N LYS A 259 11.31 -10.25 -0.73
CA LYS A 259 10.28 -11.08 -0.10
C LYS A 259 10.74 -11.58 1.27
N GLN A 260 11.93 -12.17 1.32
CA GLN A 260 12.50 -12.67 2.56
C GLN A 260 12.80 -11.54 3.54
N ARG A 261 13.40 -10.44 3.08
CA ARG A 261 13.71 -9.28 3.95
C ARG A 261 12.47 -8.67 4.60
N LEU A 262 11.33 -8.61 3.88
CA LEU A 262 10.08 -8.13 4.47
C LEU A 262 9.52 -9.12 5.49
N LEU A 263 9.62 -10.42 5.23
CA LEU A 263 9.28 -11.45 6.22
C LEU A 263 10.17 -11.35 7.47
N ASP A 264 11.47 -11.11 7.29
CA ASP A 264 12.42 -10.91 8.38
C ASP A 264 12.07 -9.66 9.20
N VAL A 265 11.66 -8.55 8.55
CA VAL A 265 11.16 -7.34 9.25
C VAL A 265 9.95 -7.67 10.11
N VAL A 266 8.98 -8.44 9.59
CA VAL A 266 7.80 -8.85 10.36
C VAL A 266 8.19 -9.77 11.52
N GLN A 267 9.05 -10.77 11.28
CA GLN A 267 9.54 -11.68 12.31
C GLN A 267 10.29 -10.96 13.42
N VAL A 268 11.23 -10.09 13.07
CA VAL A 268 11.97 -9.27 14.04
C VAL A 268 10.98 -8.39 14.79
N ALA A 269 10.08 -7.67 14.13
CA ALA A 269 9.11 -6.83 14.83
C ALA A 269 8.19 -7.58 15.81
N VAL A 270 7.89 -8.85 15.53
CA VAL A 270 7.12 -9.72 16.42
C VAL A 270 7.99 -10.31 17.55
N ALA A 271 9.26 -10.62 17.27
CA ALA A 271 10.20 -11.24 18.23
C ALA A 271 10.92 -10.23 19.15
N ASP A 272 11.32 -9.05 18.64
CA ASP A 272 12.06 -7.97 19.32
C ASP A 272 11.20 -7.19 20.35
N THR A 273 10.19 -7.85 20.91
CA THR A 273 9.46 -7.33 22.06
C THR A 273 10.45 -6.89 23.15
N PRO A 274 10.31 -5.68 23.69
CA PRO A 274 11.26 -5.17 24.66
C PRO A 274 11.14 -5.97 25.96
N THR A 275 12.15 -6.78 26.24
CA THR A 275 12.58 -7.14 27.60
C THR A 275 13.08 -5.93 28.42
N ARG A 276 12.87 -4.68 27.94
CA ARG A 276 13.08 -3.46 28.73
C ARG A 276 11.84 -3.11 29.56
N PHE A 277 11.51 -3.97 30.51
CA PHE A 277 10.77 -3.58 31.70
C PHE A 277 11.76 -3.39 32.86
N THR A 278 12.33 -2.18 32.96
CA THR A 278 12.78 -1.71 34.26
C THR A 278 11.57 -1.57 35.17
N PHE A 279 11.60 -2.30 36.28
CA PHE A 279 10.59 -2.38 37.32
C PHE A 279 10.11 -1.00 37.81
N THR A 280 9.03 -0.46 37.23
CA THR A 280 8.21 0.59 37.85
C THR A 280 6.75 0.49 37.38
N SER A 281 5.94 -0.26 38.15
CA SER A 281 4.48 -0.13 38.42
C SER A 281 3.47 0.32 37.33
N ILE A 282 3.78 0.33 36.03
CA ILE A 282 2.85 0.56 34.90
C ILE A 282 2.92 -0.61 33.91
N ALA A 283 3.00 -1.85 34.44
CA ALA A 283 3.36 -3.04 33.67
C ALA A 283 2.19 -3.75 32.96
N HIS A 284 0.94 -3.35 33.21
CA HIS A 284 -0.22 -4.04 32.63
C HIS A 284 -0.62 -3.53 31.25
N ILE A 285 -0.35 -2.25 30.95
CA ILE A 285 -0.71 -1.61 29.67
C ILE A 285 0.33 -1.94 28.58
N SER A 286 1.59 -2.10 28.98
CA SER A 286 2.70 -2.32 28.06
C SER A 286 2.90 -3.78 27.60
N MET A 287 2.40 -4.76 28.37
CA MET A 287 2.42 -6.16 27.96
C MET A 287 1.47 -6.39 26.77
N ILE A 288 0.37 -5.63 26.72
CA ILE A 288 -0.59 -5.64 25.62
C ILE A 288 0.00 -4.97 24.36
N ASP A 289 0.74 -3.87 24.51
CA ASP A 289 1.43 -3.19 23.40
C ASP A 289 2.48 -4.07 22.71
N ALA A 290 3.21 -4.90 23.47
CA ALA A 290 4.17 -5.84 22.92
C ALA A 290 3.51 -7.03 22.18
N MET A 291 2.32 -7.45 22.64
CA MET A 291 1.52 -8.54 22.05
C MET A 291 0.62 -8.08 20.87
N SER A 292 0.60 -6.79 20.57
CA SER A 292 -0.38 -6.13 19.68
C SER A 292 -0.12 -6.29 18.17
N ARG A 293 1.11 -6.62 17.74
CA ARG A 293 1.52 -6.40 16.34
C ARG A 293 0.74 -7.21 15.31
N LEU A 294 0.47 -8.49 15.61
CA LEU A 294 -0.38 -9.35 14.77
C LEU A 294 -1.87 -9.21 15.13
N LEU A 295 -2.21 -8.65 16.30
CA LEU A 295 -3.59 -8.36 16.68
C LEU A 295 -4.14 -7.13 15.92
N GLU A 296 -3.28 -6.17 15.59
CA GLU A 296 -3.62 -5.01 14.74
C GLU A 296 -3.81 -5.37 13.25
N LEU A 297 -3.52 -6.62 12.86
CA LEU A 297 -3.82 -7.14 11.53
C LEU A 297 -5.20 -7.81 11.50
N SER A 298 -5.81 -7.78 10.32
CA SER A 298 -7.03 -8.56 10.05
C SER A 298 -6.78 -10.07 10.29
N PRO A 299 -7.78 -10.81 10.80
CA PRO A 299 -7.63 -12.23 11.18
C PRO A 299 -7.09 -13.12 10.06
N TRP A 300 -7.59 -12.94 8.84
CA TRP A 300 -7.17 -13.74 7.68
C TRP A 300 -5.73 -13.44 7.25
N LEU A 301 -5.30 -12.18 7.32
CA LEU A 301 -3.94 -11.78 6.93
C LEU A 301 -2.91 -12.29 7.94
N ALA A 302 -3.23 -12.23 9.23
CA ALA A 302 -2.42 -12.84 10.28
C ALA A 302 -2.31 -14.36 10.09
N GLY A 303 -3.40 -15.03 9.71
CA GLY A 303 -3.41 -16.45 9.35
C GLY A 303 -2.51 -16.79 8.15
N ASP A 304 -2.61 -16.03 7.06
CA ASP A 304 -1.79 -16.23 5.85
C ASP A 304 -0.29 -15.97 6.12
N LEU A 305 0.04 -15.00 6.98
CA LEU A 305 1.41 -14.79 7.47
C LEU A 305 1.93 -15.99 8.27
N CYS A 306 1.14 -16.48 9.23
CA CYS A 306 1.51 -17.66 10.03
C CYS A 306 1.66 -18.93 9.18
N ARG A 307 0.89 -19.06 8.09
CA ARG A 307 1.08 -20.14 7.11
C ARG A 307 2.42 -20.04 6.39
N SER A 308 2.77 -18.83 5.97
CA SER A 308 4.01 -18.58 5.21
C SER A 308 5.24 -18.63 6.12
N VAL A 309 5.06 -18.28 7.39
CA VAL A 309 6.09 -18.28 8.42
C VAL A 309 5.54 -18.94 9.70
N PRO A 310 5.67 -20.28 9.84
CA PRO A 310 5.11 -21.01 10.97
C PRO A 310 5.63 -20.58 12.34
N SER A 311 6.83 -20.00 12.44
CA SER A 311 7.37 -19.47 13.70
C SER A 311 6.54 -18.33 14.27
N LEU A 312 5.85 -17.53 13.44
CA LEU A 312 4.95 -16.47 13.92
C LEU A 312 3.75 -17.03 14.67
N ALA A 313 3.28 -18.23 14.33
CA ALA A 313 2.17 -18.86 15.04
C ALA A 313 2.50 -19.16 16.51
N MET A 314 3.78 -19.45 16.80
CA MET A 314 4.27 -19.75 18.15
C MET A 314 4.12 -18.54 19.09
N GLU A 315 4.27 -17.33 18.55
CA GLU A 315 4.08 -16.08 19.30
C GLU A 315 2.62 -15.62 19.26
N TYR A 316 1.92 -15.83 18.14
CA TYR A 316 0.56 -15.35 17.93
C TYR A 316 -0.48 -16.07 18.81
N VAL A 317 -0.44 -17.40 18.90
CA VAL A 317 -1.46 -18.18 19.63
C VAL A 317 -1.45 -17.85 21.14
N PRO A 318 -0.30 -17.79 21.84
CA PRO A 318 -0.27 -17.32 23.22
C PRO A 318 -0.82 -15.90 23.41
N CYS A 319 -0.54 -14.98 22.49
CA CYS A 319 -1.08 -13.62 22.53
C CYS A 319 -2.62 -13.60 22.41
N LEU A 320 -3.18 -14.43 21.51
CA LEU A 320 -4.63 -14.59 21.37
C LEU A 320 -5.29 -15.08 22.66
N LEU A 321 -4.67 -16.06 23.31
CA LEU A 321 -5.20 -16.65 24.54
C LEU A 321 -5.08 -15.72 25.74
N ALA A 322 -3.98 -14.97 25.84
CA ALA A 322 -3.81 -13.92 26.84
C ALA A 322 -4.86 -12.80 26.65
N TYR A 323 -5.15 -12.42 25.40
CA TYR A 323 -6.18 -11.44 25.08
C TYR A 323 -7.59 -11.95 25.41
N SER A 324 -7.92 -13.22 25.11
CA SER A 324 -9.24 -13.78 25.44
C SER A 324 -9.47 -13.92 26.95
N GLY A 325 -8.42 -14.21 27.73
CA GLY A 325 -8.52 -14.24 29.19
C GLY A 325 -8.83 -12.88 29.81
N ALA A 326 -8.47 -11.78 29.14
CA ALA A 326 -8.77 -10.41 29.58
C ALA A 326 -10.23 -9.96 29.31
N ASN A 327 -10.96 -10.64 28.41
CA ASN A 327 -12.35 -10.34 28.08
C ASN A 327 -13.37 -10.81 29.15
N ASN A 328 -12.93 -11.49 30.21
CA ASN A 328 -13.75 -11.79 31.39
C ASN A 328 -13.88 -10.59 32.36
N CYS A 329 -13.20 -9.48 32.07
CA CYS A 329 -13.49 -8.14 32.58
C CYS A 329 -13.89 -7.26 31.39
N PRO A 330 -14.71 -6.21 31.57
CA PRO A 330 -15.06 -5.30 30.46
C PRO A 330 -13.78 -4.89 29.75
N PRO A 331 -13.76 -4.84 28.40
CA PRO A 331 -12.54 -4.55 27.66
C PRO A 331 -11.97 -3.27 28.25
N ALA A 332 -10.71 -3.33 28.72
CA ALA A 332 -10.01 -2.14 29.14
C ALA A 332 -10.27 -1.10 28.04
N ALA A 333 -10.76 0.08 28.43
CA ALA A 333 -11.30 1.09 27.52
C ALA A 333 -10.32 1.57 26.43
N ASP A 334 -9.11 1.00 26.40
CA ASP A 334 -7.95 1.39 25.61
C ASP A 334 -7.60 0.43 24.46
N VAL A 335 -8.42 -0.57 24.11
CA VAL A 335 -8.16 -1.35 22.88
C VAL A 335 -8.43 -0.47 21.66
N THR A 336 -7.37 -0.23 20.87
CA THR A 336 -7.36 0.68 19.73
C THR A 336 -7.60 0.01 18.39
N TRP A 337 -7.93 -1.28 18.30
CA TRP A 337 -8.17 -1.97 17.02
C TRP A 337 -9.55 -2.65 16.97
N PRO A 338 -10.05 -3.06 15.78
CA PRO A 338 -11.38 -3.63 15.65
C PRO A 338 -11.61 -4.89 16.49
N HIS A 339 -12.78 -4.97 17.11
CA HIS A 339 -13.17 -6.11 17.93
C HIS A 339 -13.52 -7.31 17.05
N VAL A 340 -12.80 -8.41 17.28
CA VAL A 340 -13.01 -9.70 16.61
C VAL A 340 -12.98 -10.80 17.65
N THR A 341 -13.85 -11.80 17.48
CA THR A 341 -13.92 -12.93 18.42
C THR A 341 -12.64 -13.77 18.39
N LEU A 342 -12.30 -14.41 19.51
CA LEU A 342 -11.20 -15.38 19.57
C LEU A 342 -11.42 -16.51 18.55
N ASP A 343 -12.66 -16.99 18.47
CA ASP A 343 -13.09 -18.06 17.58
C ASP A 343 -12.83 -17.70 16.10
N GLU A 344 -13.05 -16.44 15.71
CA GLU A 344 -12.76 -15.98 14.34
C GLU A 344 -11.26 -15.90 14.04
N ARG A 345 -10.45 -15.44 15.00
CA ARG A 345 -8.98 -15.40 14.84
C ARG A 345 -8.36 -16.79 14.78
N LEU A 346 -8.79 -17.69 15.66
CA LEU A 346 -8.36 -19.09 15.64
C LEU A 346 -8.87 -19.80 14.38
N GLY A 347 -10.12 -19.58 13.99
CA GLY A 347 -10.69 -20.17 12.79
C GLY A 347 -9.96 -19.72 11.52
N CYS A 348 -9.57 -18.45 11.40
CA CYS A 348 -8.77 -17.96 10.26
C CYS A 348 -7.34 -18.53 10.27
N LEU A 349 -6.72 -18.68 11.44
CA LEU A 349 -5.39 -19.27 11.58
C LEU A 349 -5.37 -20.74 11.14
N VAL A 350 -6.39 -21.50 11.53
CA VAL A 350 -6.53 -22.94 11.25
C VAL A 350 -7.00 -23.19 9.82
N ALA A 351 -7.90 -22.34 9.28
CA ALA A 351 -8.31 -22.37 7.88
C ALA A 351 -7.13 -22.22 6.91
N ALA A 352 -6.12 -21.44 7.31
CA ALA A 352 -4.95 -21.18 6.48
C ALA A 352 -3.97 -22.37 6.41
N SER A 353 -3.90 -23.23 7.44
CA SER A 353 -2.93 -24.34 7.46
C SER A 353 -3.37 -25.51 8.36
N PRO A 354 -3.51 -26.74 7.82
CA PRO A 354 -3.86 -27.91 8.62
C PRO A 354 -2.78 -28.24 9.66
N ASN A 355 -1.51 -27.91 9.40
CA ASN A 355 -0.40 -28.13 10.34
C ASN A 355 -0.50 -27.24 11.60
N LEU A 356 -1.18 -26.09 11.50
CA LEU A 356 -1.40 -25.20 12.65
C LEU A 356 -2.58 -25.68 13.52
N THR A 357 -3.45 -26.56 13.01
CA THR A 357 -4.58 -27.14 13.76
C THR A 357 -4.09 -27.88 15.00
N ALA A 358 -3.18 -28.84 14.83
CA ALA A 358 -2.65 -29.64 15.93
C ALA A 358 -1.90 -28.79 16.98
N PHE A 359 -1.21 -27.75 16.51
CA PHE A 359 -0.56 -26.79 17.41
C PHE A 359 -1.58 -26.01 18.24
N CYS A 360 -2.62 -25.45 17.60
CA CYS A 360 -3.68 -24.73 18.28
C CYS A 360 -4.41 -25.65 19.28
N GLU A 361 -4.75 -26.89 18.89
CA GLU A 361 -5.38 -27.88 19.78
C GLU A 361 -4.50 -28.19 21.00
N SER A 362 -3.19 -28.31 20.83
CA SER A 362 -2.26 -28.54 21.94
C SER A 362 -2.18 -27.36 22.92
N CYS A 363 -2.30 -26.12 22.42
CA CYS A 363 -2.35 -24.92 23.24
C CYS A 363 -3.67 -24.79 23.99
N LEU A 364 -4.79 -25.17 23.35
CA LEU A 364 -6.13 -25.14 23.95
C LEU A 364 -6.37 -26.27 24.96
N ALA A 365 -5.68 -27.40 24.83
CA ALA A 365 -5.79 -28.54 25.76
C ALA A 365 -5.15 -28.27 27.14
N ARG A 366 -4.45 -27.14 27.34
CA ARG A 366 -3.91 -26.75 28.65
C ARG A 366 -5.07 -26.29 29.56
N PRO A 367 -5.30 -26.93 30.71
CA PRO A 367 -6.40 -26.58 31.60
C PRO A 367 -6.25 -25.14 32.13
N GLY A 368 -7.31 -24.33 32.03
CA GLY A 368 -7.41 -22.98 32.59
C GLY A 368 -7.51 -21.80 31.59
N LEU A 369 -7.46 -22.03 30.27
CA LEU A 369 -7.48 -20.95 29.26
C LEU A 369 -8.84 -20.73 28.56
N LEU A 370 -9.78 -21.66 28.70
CA LEU A 370 -11.12 -21.61 28.10
C LEU A 370 -12.18 -22.22 29.04
N GLU A 371 -12.17 -21.87 30.34
CA GLU A 371 -13.37 -22.15 31.14
C GLU A 371 -14.45 -21.11 30.78
N PRO A 372 -15.62 -21.54 30.28
CA PRO A 372 -16.77 -20.67 30.21
C PRO A 372 -17.29 -20.46 31.65
N CYS A 373 -17.40 -19.21 32.07
CA CYS A 373 -18.34 -18.82 33.13
C CYS A 373 -19.64 -18.38 32.48
#